data_AF-A0A933M3D2-F1
#
_entry.id   AF-A0A933M3D2-F1
#
_cell.length_a   1.000
_cell.length_b   1.000
_cell.length_c   1.000
_cell.angle_alpha   90.00
_cell.angle_beta   90.00
_cell.angle_gamma   90.00
#
_symmetry.space_group_name_H-M   'P 1'
#
loop_
_entity.id
_entity.type
_entity.pdbx_description
1 polymer ?
#
loop_
_entity_poly.entity_id
_entity_poly.type
_entity_poly.pdbx_seq_one_letter_code
_entity_poly.pdbx_strand_id
1 'polypeptide(L)'
;MPSSGFLNQSTRKRLPASIRALPELDQVVFIFLRMRRDEFQIARQLKLGRKEALEAIARVRDALIKNGSLDMVEDPVFYPLDIPATDNEKEYPPINLKTGGMDMTDSLEITRFHEILRQSISMMPREGRRLLSLWFTREMKAADILKFYRNLGVNLISGKPIENTGVGDVFYAIEKNSLNLLKIVRSNMKQGEFDITPAVLKAALDEVGVSED
;
A
#
# COMPACT_ATOMS: atom_id res chain seq x y z
N MET A 1 35.47 -25.55 -7.95
CA MET A 1 34.03 -25.21 -7.90
C MET A 1 33.84 -23.92 -8.68
N PRO A 2 33.09 -23.88 -9.80
CA PRO A 2 32.92 -22.64 -10.55
C PRO A 2 31.73 -21.86 -10.01
N SER A 3 32.03 -20.70 -9.41
CA SER A 3 31.10 -19.61 -9.09
C SER A 3 30.44 -19.11 -10.37
N SER A 4 29.26 -19.65 -10.68
CA SER A 4 28.43 -19.19 -11.80
C SER A 4 27.25 -18.40 -11.25
N GLY A 5 27.51 -17.11 -10.99
CA GLY A 5 26.45 -16.14 -10.75
C GLY A 5 25.52 -16.10 -11.96
N PHE A 6 24.21 -16.16 -11.72
CA PHE A 6 23.16 -16.20 -12.75
C PHE A 6 23.14 -14.93 -13.62
N LEU A 7 23.88 -13.88 -13.24
CA LEU A 7 23.90 -12.59 -13.94
C LEU A 7 25.32 -12.15 -14.31
N ASN A 8 25.52 -11.81 -15.58
CA ASN A 8 26.77 -11.17 -16.02
C ASN A 8 26.85 -9.71 -15.50
N GLN A 9 28.07 -9.17 -15.43
CA GLN A 9 28.35 -7.86 -14.85
C GLN A 9 27.66 -6.70 -15.60
N SER A 10 27.46 -6.85 -16.91
CA SER A 10 26.76 -5.86 -17.75
C SER A 10 25.26 -5.80 -17.44
N THR A 11 24.60 -6.94 -17.20
CA THR A 11 23.19 -7.00 -16.81
C THR A 11 22.98 -6.37 -15.44
N ARG A 12 23.85 -6.65 -14.45
CA ARG A 12 23.77 -6.04 -13.12
C ARG A 12 23.85 -4.51 -13.14
N LYS A 13 24.66 -3.92 -14.04
CA LYS A 13 24.77 -2.46 -14.21
C LYS A 13 23.50 -1.80 -14.79
N ARG A 14 22.67 -2.56 -15.51
CA ARG A 14 21.42 -2.08 -16.14
C ARG A 14 20.19 -2.25 -15.25
N LEU A 15 20.32 -2.95 -14.13
CA LEU A 15 19.24 -3.07 -13.14
C LEU A 15 19.00 -1.72 -12.45
N PRO A 16 17.73 -1.40 -12.14
CA PRO A 16 17.37 -0.29 -11.26
C PRO A 16 18.13 -0.38 -9.94
N ALA A 17 18.44 0.77 -9.33
CA ALA A 17 19.16 0.82 -8.06
C ALA A 17 18.42 0.04 -6.95
N SER A 18 17.08 0.09 -6.96
CA SER A 18 16.19 -0.65 -6.06
C SER A 18 16.37 -2.17 -6.15
N ILE A 19 16.52 -2.70 -7.36
CA ILE A 19 16.71 -4.12 -7.62
C ILE A 19 18.16 -4.53 -7.38
N ARG A 20 19.14 -3.68 -7.70
CA ARG A 20 20.57 -3.98 -7.50
C ARG A 20 20.93 -4.18 -6.03
N ALA A 21 20.16 -3.57 -5.11
CA ALA A 21 20.32 -3.74 -3.67
C ALA A 21 19.77 -5.07 -3.13
N LEU A 22 18.96 -5.81 -3.91
CA LEU A 22 18.40 -7.09 -3.52
C LEU A 22 19.39 -8.25 -3.72
N PRO A 23 19.18 -9.40 -3.05
CA PRO A 23 19.92 -10.63 -3.32
C PRO A 23 19.89 -11.04 -4.80
N GLU A 24 20.92 -11.77 -5.26
CA GLU A 24 21.04 -12.17 -6.67
C GLU A 24 19.83 -12.95 -7.19
N LEU A 25 19.21 -13.78 -6.34
CA LEU A 25 17.98 -14.51 -6.67
C LEU A 25 16.86 -13.53 -7.08
N ASP A 26 16.60 -12.52 -6.26
CA ASP A 26 15.54 -11.54 -6.45
C ASP A 26 15.84 -10.65 -7.68
N GLN A 27 17.11 -10.35 -7.95
CA GLN A 27 17.54 -9.68 -9.19
C GLN A 27 17.19 -10.48 -10.45
N VAL A 28 17.36 -11.80 -10.40
CA VAL A 28 17.01 -12.70 -11.51
C VAL A 28 15.50 -12.82 -11.65
N VAL A 29 14.76 -12.90 -10.54
CA VAL A 29 13.29 -12.89 -10.52
C VAL A 29 12.76 -11.62 -11.17
N PHE A 30 13.33 -10.45 -10.88
CA PHE A 30 12.99 -9.20 -11.55
C PHE A 30 13.14 -9.29 -13.08
N ILE A 31 14.23 -9.87 -13.57
CA ILE A 31 14.44 -10.03 -15.02
C ILE A 31 13.36 -10.94 -15.62
N PHE A 32 13.02 -12.05 -14.96
CA PHE A 32 11.95 -12.92 -15.44
C PHE A 32 10.57 -12.26 -15.43
N LEU A 33 10.25 -11.49 -14.39
CA LEU A 33 9.02 -10.71 -14.32
C LEU A 33 8.95 -9.69 -15.47
N ARG A 34 10.07 -9.00 -15.76
CA ARG A 34 10.18 -8.07 -16.89
C ARG A 34 10.04 -8.75 -18.25
N MET A 35 10.40 -10.04 -18.34
CA MET A 35 10.16 -10.88 -19.51
C MET A 35 8.74 -11.49 -19.56
N ARG A 36 7.81 -11.02 -18.71
CA ARG A 36 6.42 -11.48 -18.62
C ARG A 36 6.30 -12.98 -18.31
N ARG A 37 7.23 -13.52 -17.52
CA ARG A 37 7.16 -14.90 -17.03
C ARG A 37 6.24 -14.98 -15.81
N ASP A 38 5.36 -15.98 -15.82
CA ASP A 38 4.47 -16.26 -14.69
C ASP A 38 5.21 -16.97 -13.53
N GLU A 39 4.55 -17.04 -12.37
CA GLU A 39 5.08 -17.69 -11.15
C GLU A 39 5.57 -19.12 -11.40
N PHE A 40 4.83 -19.90 -12.20
CA PHE A 40 5.14 -21.30 -12.47
C PHE A 40 6.40 -21.43 -13.33
N GLN A 41 6.55 -20.57 -14.33
CA GLN A 41 7.73 -20.48 -15.18
C GLN A 41 8.96 -20.05 -14.38
N ILE A 42 8.82 -19.07 -13.49
CA ILE A 42 9.90 -18.60 -12.60
C ILE A 42 10.33 -19.72 -11.66
N ALA A 43 9.38 -20.37 -10.97
CA ALA A 43 9.67 -21.48 -10.06
C ALA A 43 10.40 -22.62 -10.79
N ARG A 44 9.94 -22.99 -11.98
CA ARG A 44 10.55 -24.05 -12.80
C ARG A 44 11.95 -23.68 -13.27
N GLN A 45 12.17 -22.46 -13.74
CA GLN A 45 13.46 -22.02 -14.29
C GLN A 45 14.52 -21.82 -13.20
N LEU A 46 14.10 -21.34 -12.02
CA LEU A 46 15.00 -21.14 -10.88
C LEU A 46 15.15 -22.38 -10.00
N LYS A 47 14.46 -23.48 -10.31
CA LYS A 47 14.41 -24.71 -9.49
C LYS A 47 14.01 -24.42 -8.03
N LEU A 48 13.07 -23.51 -7.85
CA LEU A 48 12.54 -23.11 -6.55
C LEU A 48 11.25 -23.84 -6.22
N GLY A 49 10.95 -24.00 -4.93
CA GLY A 49 9.60 -24.35 -4.49
C GLY A 49 8.61 -23.23 -4.85
N ARG A 50 7.33 -23.59 -5.05
CA ARG A 50 6.28 -22.61 -5.38
C ARG A 50 6.20 -21.47 -4.36
N LYS A 51 6.29 -21.81 -3.07
CA LYS A 51 6.28 -20.84 -1.96
C LYS A 51 7.48 -19.89 -2.01
N GLU A 52 8.67 -20.41 -2.27
CA GLU A 52 9.91 -19.62 -2.35
C GLU A 52 9.88 -18.66 -3.55
N ALA A 53 9.34 -19.10 -4.69
CA ALA A 53 9.15 -18.27 -5.87
C ALA A 53 8.16 -17.12 -5.58
N LEU A 54 7.04 -17.39 -4.91
CA LEU A 54 6.07 -16.37 -4.48
C LEU A 54 6.71 -15.34 -3.54
N GLU A 55 7.47 -15.79 -2.55
CA GLU A 55 8.17 -14.91 -1.62
C GLU A 55 9.20 -14.04 -2.34
N ALA A 56 9.95 -14.59 -3.30
CA ALA A 56 10.91 -13.82 -4.09
C ALA A 56 10.23 -12.79 -5.01
N ILE A 57 9.13 -13.16 -5.65
CA ILE A 57 8.31 -12.24 -6.46
C ILE A 57 7.75 -11.11 -5.58
N ALA A 58 7.27 -11.44 -4.37
CA ALA A 58 6.75 -10.45 -3.43
C ALA A 58 7.85 -9.45 -2.99
N ARG A 59 9.06 -9.92 -2.68
CA ARG A 59 10.20 -9.04 -2.35
C ARG A 59 10.57 -8.10 -3.51
N VAL A 60 10.59 -8.61 -4.73
CA VAL A 60 10.85 -7.79 -5.93
C VAL A 60 9.76 -6.74 -6.12
N ARG A 61 8.48 -7.13 -6.04
CA ARG A 61 7.35 -6.20 -6.15
C ARG A 61 7.41 -5.12 -5.07
N ASP A 62 7.64 -5.50 -3.82
CA ASP A 62 7.77 -4.57 -2.70
C ASP A 62 8.90 -3.54 -2.93
N ALA A 63 10.07 -4.01 -3.40
CA ALA A 63 11.19 -3.13 -3.74
C ALA A 63 10.86 -2.16 -4.89
N LEU A 64 10.07 -2.59 -5.88
CA LEU A 64 9.64 -1.73 -6.98
C LEU A 64 8.57 -0.72 -6.54
N ILE A 65 7.59 -1.16 -5.75
CA ILE A 65 6.53 -0.30 -5.18
C ILE A 65 7.15 0.81 -4.33
N LYS A 66 8.06 0.46 -3.39
CA LYS A 66 8.76 1.42 -2.53
C LYS A 66 9.56 2.46 -3.29
N ASN A 67 9.91 2.19 -4.55
CA ASN A 67 10.64 3.12 -5.41
C ASN A 67 9.80 3.68 -6.56
N GLY A 68 8.49 3.40 -6.60
CA GLY A 68 7.58 3.90 -7.63
C GLY A 68 7.90 3.38 -9.04
N SER A 69 8.43 2.16 -9.16
CA SER A 69 8.89 1.56 -10.42
C SER A 69 8.20 0.22 -10.72
N LEU A 70 6.96 0.02 -10.25
CA LEU A 70 6.21 -1.22 -10.47
C LEU A 70 5.86 -1.45 -11.95
N ASP A 71 5.73 -0.36 -12.71
CA ASP A 71 5.57 -0.31 -14.17
C ASP A 71 6.70 -1.02 -14.93
N MET A 72 7.84 -1.30 -14.28
CA MET A 72 8.95 -2.03 -14.89
C MET A 72 8.70 -3.53 -15.06
N VAL A 73 7.74 -4.10 -14.31
CA VAL A 73 7.42 -5.54 -14.33
C VAL A 73 5.94 -5.82 -14.61
N GLU A 74 5.06 -4.87 -14.28
CA GLU A 74 3.63 -4.96 -14.56
C GLU A 74 3.26 -3.92 -15.60
N ASP A 75 2.21 -4.18 -16.38
CA ASP A 75 1.69 -3.13 -17.25
C ASP A 75 1.25 -1.95 -16.38
N PRO A 76 1.54 -0.71 -16.78
CA PRO A 76 1.02 0.44 -16.09
C PRO A 76 -0.50 0.32 -16.10
N VAL A 77 -1.08 0.06 -14.93
CA VAL A 77 -2.49 0.29 -14.71
C VAL A 77 -2.64 1.80 -14.79
N PHE A 78 -3.07 2.28 -15.95
CA PHE A 78 -3.45 3.68 -16.12
C PHE A 78 -4.66 3.88 -15.22
N TYR A 79 -4.43 4.42 -14.02
CA TYR A 79 -5.49 4.97 -13.21
C TYR A 79 -5.92 6.26 -13.90
N PRO A 80 -7.12 6.31 -14.52
CA PRO A 80 -7.59 7.52 -15.16
C PRO A 80 -7.68 8.60 -14.08
N LEU A 81 -6.87 9.65 -14.22
CA LEU A 81 -6.82 10.76 -13.28
C LEU A 81 -8.10 11.63 -13.34
N ASP A 82 -8.94 11.42 -14.37
CA ASP A 82 -10.03 12.32 -14.78
C ASP A 82 -11.40 11.64 -15.02
N ILE A 83 -11.60 10.37 -14.63
CA ILE A 83 -12.92 9.74 -14.81
C ILE A 83 -13.67 9.71 -13.47
N PRO A 84 -14.77 10.48 -13.31
CA PRO A 84 -15.68 10.26 -12.19
C PRO A 84 -16.25 8.85 -12.29
N ALA A 85 -16.23 8.11 -11.18
CA ALA A 85 -16.74 6.75 -11.10
C ALA A 85 -18.16 6.68 -11.71
N THR A 86 -18.28 6.06 -12.89
CA THR A 86 -19.56 5.61 -13.40
C THR A 86 -20.01 4.41 -12.58
N ASP A 87 -21.29 4.43 -12.16
CA ASP A 87 -22.03 3.50 -11.27
C ASP A 87 -21.97 1.99 -11.56
N ASN A 88 -21.04 1.50 -12.39
CA ASN A 88 -20.95 0.10 -12.80
C ASN A 88 -19.88 -0.72 -12.06
N GLU A 89 -19.12 -0.16 -11.12
CA GLU A 89 -18.22 -0.95 -10.26
C GLU A 89 -18.96 -1.44 -9.01
N LYS A 90 -19.90 -2.36 -9.24
CA LYS A 90 -20.41 -3.24 -8.19
C LYS A 90 -19.37 -4.32 -7.86
N GLU A 91 -19.33 -4.65 -6.57
CA GLU A 91 -18.68 -5.82 -5.94
C GLU A 91 -17.23 -5.63 -5.48
N TYR A 92 -17.05 -4.84 -4.42
CA TYR A 92 -16.12 -5.28 -3.37
C TYR A 92 -16.74 -6.48 -2.67
N PRO A 93 -16.04 -7.61 -2.51
CA PRO A 93 -16.53 -8.71 -1.68
C PRO A 93 -16.75 -8.18 -0.24
N PRO A 94 -17.82 -8.61 0.45
CA PRO A 94 -18.01 -8.26 1.85
C PRO A 94 -16.80 -8.74 2.66
N ILE A 95 -16.37 -7.90 3.61
CA ILE A 95 -15.25 -8.23 4.50
C ILE A 95 -15.68 -9.46 5.31
N ASN A 96 -15.13 -10.63 4.97
CA ASN A 96 -15.28 -11.83 5.78
C ASN A 96 -14.34 -11.70 7.00
N LEU A 97 -14.80 -10.98 8.02
CA LEU A 97 -14.18 -11.00 9.33
C LEU A 97 -14.22 -12.44 9.84
N LYS A 98 -13.07 -13.01 10.18
CA LYS A 98 -13.02 -14.31 10.87
C LYS A 98 -13.55 -14.09 12.30
N THR A 99 -14.87 -14.09 12.45
CA THR A 99 -15.58 -13.99 13.74
C THR A 99 -15.41 -15.29 14.53
N GLY A 100 -14.21 -15.52 15.05
CA GLY A 100 -13.97 -16.58 16.03
C GLY A 100 -14.64 -16.20 17.36
N GLY A 101 -15.88 -16.64 17.56
CA GLY A 101 -16.55 -16.58 18.87
C GLY A 101 -17.11 -15.22 19.32
N MET A 102 -17.33 -14.27 18.40
CA MET A 102 -18.05 -13.02 18.70
C MET A 102 -19.56 -13.23 18.70
N ASP A 103 -20.27 -12.52 19.58
CA ASP A 103 -21.73 -12.48 19.57
C ASP A 103 -22.23 -11.83 18.26
N MET A 104 -23.39 -12.28 17.78
CA MET A 104 -23.96 -11.83 16.50
C MET A 104 -24.21 -10.32 16.50
N THR A 105 -24.56 -9.76 17.66
CA THR A 105 -24.74 -8.32 17.87
C THR A 105 -23.43 -7.55 17.66
N ASP A 106 -22.34 -8.01 18.28
CA ASP A 106 -21.01 -7.39 18.15
C ASP A 106 -20.52 -7.42 16.69
N SER A 107 -20.77 -8.53 15.97
CA SER A 107 -20.40 -8.65 14.56
C SER A 107 -21.13 -7.65 13.65
N LEU A 108 -22.41 -7.38 13.95
CA LEU A 108 -23.24 -6.39 13.25
C LEU A 108 -22.78 -4.97 13.53
N GLU A 109 -22.40 -4.68 14.78
CA GLU A 109 -21.88 -3.37 15.17
C GLU A 109 -20.52 -3.08 14.54
N ILE A 110 -19.62 -4.06 14.50
CA ILE A 110 -18.32 -3.94 13.82
C ILE A 110 -18.52 -3.72 12.32
N THR A 111 -19.45 -4.46 11.69
CA THR A 111 -19.77 -4.28 10.26
C THR A 111 -20.27 -2.87 9.97
N ARG A 112 -21.20 -2.35 10.79
CA ARG A 112 -21.70 -0.98 10.68
C ARG A 112 -20.59 0.05 10.86
N PHE A 113 -19.73 -0.17 11.84
CA PHE A 113 -18.59 0.71 12.09
C PHE A 113 -17.63 0.73 10.89
N HIS A 114 -17.35 -0.41 10.26
CA HIS A 114 -16.54 -0.48 9.05
C HIS A 114 -17.19 0.23 7.85
N GLU A 115 -18.50 0.10 7.67
CA GLU A 115 -19.23 0.83 6.63
C GLU A 115 -19.14 2.36 6.85
N ILE A 116 -19.34 2.82 8.09
CA ILE A 116 -19.20 4.22 8.47
C ILE A 116 -17.77 4.69 8.25
N LEU A 117 -16.77 3.88 8.60
CA LEU A 117 -15.37 4.21 8.38
C LEU A 117 -15.05 4.33 6.89
N ARG A 118 -15.52 3.41 6.06
CA ARG A 118 -15.35 3.47 4.60
C ARG A 118 -15.98 4.73 4.01
N GLN A 119 -17.21 5.05 4.41
CA GLN A 119 -17.89 6.28 4.00
C GLN A 119 -17.15 7.54 4.49
N SER A 120 -16.59 7.49 5.69
CA SER A 120 -15.85 8.63 6.26
C SER A 120 -14.50 8.83 5.58
N ILE A 121 -13.84 7.76 5.17
CA ILE A 121 -12.62 7.81 4.37
C ILE A 121 -12.94 8.46 3.02
N SER A 122 -14.00 8.06 2.31
CA SER A 122 -14.32 8.62 0.99
C SER A 122 -14.62 10.13 1.02
N MET A 123 -15.07 10.67 2.16
CA MET A 123 -15.27 12.11 2.37
C MET A 123 -13.97 12.89 2.66
N MET A 124 -12.83 12.21 2.86
CA MET A 124 -11.54 12.88 3.06
C MET A 124 -10.93 13.38 1.73
N PRO A 125 -10.17 14.49 1.79
CA PRO A 125 -9.32 14.91 0.68
C PRO A 125 -8.39 13.78 0.22
N ARG A 126 -8.21 13.64 -1.10
CA ARG A 126 -7.46 12.55 -1.73
C ARG A 126 -6.02 12.46 -1.22
N GLU A 127 -5.39 13.60 -1.00
CA GLU A 127 -4.01 13.69 -0.48
C GLU A 127 -3.91 13.11 0.94
N GLY A 128 -4.93 13.36 1.77
CA GLY A 128 -5.02 12.83 3.12
C GLY A 128 -5.25 11.32 3.13
N ARG A 129 -6.17 10.83 2.29
CA ARG A 129 -6.44 9.40 2.13
C ARG A 129 -5.18 8.64 1.71
N ARG A 130 -4.48 9.14 0.69
CA ARG A 130 -3.22 8.57 0.20
C ARG A 130 -2.19 8.44 1.30
N LEU A 131 -1.97 9.51 2.06
CA LEU A 131 -1.01 9.49 3.16
C LEU A 131 -1.37 8.43 4.22
N LEU A 132 -2.66 8.34 4.59
CA LEU A 132 -3.11 7.34 5.55
C LEU A 132 -3.02 5.90 4.99
N SER A 133 -3.27 5.70 3.70
CA SER A 133 -3.10 4.40 3.03
C SER A 133 -1.64 3.94 3.00
N LEU A 134 -0.71 4.85 2.68
CA LEU A 134 0.72 4.55 2.72
C LEU A 134 1.16 4.14 4.14
N TRP A 135 0.63 4.80 5.16
CA TRP A 135 0.99 4.53 6.55
C TRP A 135 0.33 3.26 7.12
N PHE A 136 -1.00 3.14 7.03
CA PHE A 136 -1.76 2.07 7.68
C PHE A 136 -1.93 0.81 6.82
N THR A 137 -2.10 0.96 5.50
CA THR A 137 -2.36 -0.17 4.59
C THR A 137 -1.09 -0.76 4.00
N ARG A 138 -0.10 0.10 3.75
CA ARG A 138 1.20 -0.31 3.20
C ARG A 138 2.30 -0.38 4.25
N GLU A 139 1.98 -0.07 5.51
CA GLU A 139 2.91 -0.09 6.66
C GLU A 139 4.24 0.65 6.38
N MET A 140 4.20 1.72 5.58
CA MET A 140 5.41 2.44 5.21
C MET A 140 5.93 3.28 6.37
N LYS A 141 7.25 3.25 6.58
CA LYS A 141 7.89 4.14 7.56
C LYS A 141 7.88 5.58 7.06
N ALA A 142 7.94 6.52 8.00
CA ALA A 142 7.86 7.95 7.68
C ALA A 142 8.98 8.40 6.72
N ALA A 143 10.17 7.81 6.83
CA ALA A 143 11.28 8.06 5.91
C ALA A 143 11.00 7.56 4.48
N ASP A 144 10.32 6.42 4.34
CA ASP A 144 9.95 5.85 3.04
C ASP A 144 8.83 6.64 2.40
N ILE A 145 7.85 7.11 3.19
CA ILE A 145 6.80 8.03 2.72
C ILE A 145 7.41 9.33 2.22
N LEU A 146 8.35 9.91 2.97
CA LEU A 146 9.02 11.14 2.55
C LEU A 146 9.77 10.95 1.21
N LYS A 147 10.47 9.82 1.07
CA LYS A 147 11.15 9.45 -0.18
C LYS A 147 10.16 9.28 -1.33
N PHE A 148 9.01 8.65 -1.07
CA PHE A 148 7.94 8.46 -2.05
C PHE A 148 7.42 9.80 -2.58
N TYR A 149 7.05 10.73 -1.70
CA TYR A 149 6.57 12.06 -2.12
C TYR A 149 7.65 12.88 -2.83
N ARG A 150 8.92 12.76 -2.42
CA ARG A 150 10.06 13.38 -3.12
C ARG A 150 10.22 12.86 -4.54
N ASN A 151 10.10 11.56 -4.74
CA ASN A 151 10.20 10.96 -6.08
C ASN A 151 9.07 11.41 -7.00
N LEU A 152 7.88 11.66 -6.44
CA LEU A 152 6.73 12.16 -7.19
C LEU A 152 6.81 13.67 -7.48
N GLY A 153 7.69 14.42 -6.79
CA GLY A 153 7.75 15.87 -6.90
C GLY A 153 6.49 16.57 -6.37
N VAL A 154 5.73 15.92 -5.48
CA VAL A 154 4.47 16.45 -4.92
C VAL A 154 4.68 16.83 -3.46
N ASN A 155 4.10 17.96 -3.07
CA ASN A 155 4.17 18.43 -1.69
C ASN A 155 3.31 17.56 -0.77
N LEU A 156 3.88 17.15 0.37
CA LEU A 156 3.17 16.40 1.40
C LEU A 156 2.22 17.30 2.21
N ILE A 157 2.65 18.55 2.45
CA ILE A 157 1.90 19.55 3.20
C ILE A 157 1.68 20.75 2.29
N SER A 158 0.44 21.22 2.23
CA SER A 158 0.09 22.42 1.45
C SER A 158 0.93 23.62 1.91
N GLY A 159 1.55 24.31 0.95
CA GLY A 159 2.41 25.47 1.18
C GLY A 159 3.84 25.15 1.63
N LYS A 160 4.22 23.86 1.81
CA LYS A 160 5.60 23.46 2.12
C LYS A 160 6.21 22.66 0.95
N PRO A 161 7.27 23.16 0.29
CA PRO A 161 7.98 22.42 -0.74
C PRO A 161 8.53 21.09 -0.20
N ILE A 162 8.50 20.04 -1.03
CA ILE A 162 8.91 18.69 -0.65
C ILE A 162 10.41 18.59 -0.31
N GLU A 163 11.23 19.49 -0.86
CA GLU A 163 12.66 19.64 -0.57
C GLU A 163 12.89 20.08 0.88
N ASN A 164 11.98 20.91 1.41
CA ASN A 164 12.03 21.44 2.78
C ASN A 164 11.23 20.58 3.78
N THR A 165 10.63 19.49 3.30
CA THR A 165 9.84 18.57 4.13
C THR A 165 10.76 17.52 4.76
N GLY A 166 10.64 17.35 6.08
CA GLY A 166 11.38 16.38 6.87
C GLY A 166 10.49 15.27 7.42
N VAL A 167 11.09 14.31 8.11
CA VAL A 167 10.37 13.15 8.67
C VAL A 167 9.35 13.58 9.74
N GLY A 168 9.65 14.61 10.53
CA GLY A 168 8.70 15.17 11.51
C GLY A 168 7.42 15.72 10.87
N ASP A 169 7.53 16.29 9.67
CA ASP A 169 6.36 16.78 8.92
C ASP A 169 5.47 15.63 8.45
N VAL A 170 6.05 14.45 8.17
CA VAL A 170 5.28 13.25 7.83
C VAL A 170 4.43 12.81 9.00
N PHE A 171 5.02 12.73 10.20
CA PHE A 171 4.26 12.40 11.42
C PHE A 171 3.16 13.41 11.69
N TYR A 172 3.46 14.70 11.60
CA TYR A 172 2.46 15.76 11.75
C TYR A 172 1.32 15.64 10.73
N ALA A 173 1.64 15.37 9.46
CA ALA A 173 0.64 15.22 8.41
C ALA A 173 -0.23 13.97 8.63
N ILE A 174 0.34 12.86 9.09
CA ILE A 174 -0.41 11.64 9.44
C ILE A 174 -1.35 11.91 10.62
N GLU A 175 -0.86 12.56 11.68
CA GLU A 175 -1.66 12.90 12.85
C GLU A 175 -2.81 13.84 12.49
N LYS A 176 -2.53 14.90 11.72
CA LYS A 176 -3.54 15.84 11.23
C LYS A 176 -4.63 15.14 10.41
N ASN A 177 -4.25 14.25 9.50
CA ASN A 177 -5.20 13.51 8.69
C ASN A 177 -5.99 12.47 9.51
N SER A 178 -5.36 11.82 10.49
CA SER A 178 -6.05 10.92 11.43
C SER A 178 -7.08 11.67 12.28
N LEU A 179 -6.75 12.86 12.78
CA LEU A 179 -7.68 13.70 13.53
C LEU A 179 -8.84 14.21 12.65
N ASN A 180 -8.57 14.53 11.38
CA ASN A 180 -9.62 14.90 10.44
C ASN A 180 -10.56 13.71 10.15
N LEU A 181 -10.00 12.52 9.92
CA LEU A 181 -10.79 11.31 9.76
C LEU A 181 -11.66 11.05 11.00
N LEU A 182 -11.08 11.18 12.20
CA LEU A 182 -11.82 11.02 13.45
C LEU A 182 -13.02 11.97 13.55
N LYS A 183 -12.87 13.23 13.12
CA LYS A 183 -13.97 14.20 13.10
C LYS A 183 -15.07 13.77 12.13
N ILE A 184 -14.70 13.32 10.93
CA ILE A 184 -15.66 12.87 9.91
C ILE A 184 -16.40 11.61 10.38
N VAL A 185 -15.68 10.65 10.95
CA VAL A 185 -16.28 9.43 11.52
C VAL A 185 -17.27 9.82 12.63
N ARG A 186 -16.88 10.69 13.56
CA ARG A 186 -17.77 11.17 14.63
C ARG A 186 -19.00 11.91 14.12
N SER A 187 -18.91 12.65 13.01
CA SER A 187 -20.08 13.29 12.40
C SER A 187 -21.00 12.31 11.68
N ASN A 188 -20.46 11.18 11.19
CA ASN A 188 -21.22 10.15 10.48
C ASN A 188 -21.82 9.09 11.42
N MET A 189 -21.36 9.03 12.67
CA MET A 189 -22.00 8.23 13.72
C MET A 189 -23.15 8.98 14.37
N LYS A 190 -24.27 8.28 14.60
CA LYS A 190 -25.34 8.82 15.43
C LYS A 190 -24.84 8.96 16.87
N GLN A 191 -25.20 10.07 17.53
CA GLN A 191 -24.80 10.33 18.92
C GLN A 191 -25.19 9.13 19.82
N GLY A 192 -24.21 8.51 20.46
CA GLY A 192 -24.40 7.52 21.52
C GLY A 192 -23.96 6.08 21.21
N GLU A 193 -23.53 5.74 19.99
CA GLU A 193 -23.21 4.34 19.66
C GLU A 193 -21.76 3.90 20.00
N PHE A 194 -20.74 4.76 19.88
CA PHE A 194 -19.34 4.38 20.21
C PHE A 194 -18.48 5.56 20.67
N ASP A 195 -17.66 5.35 21.71
CA ASP A 195 -16.66 6.33 22.16
C ASP A 195 -15.35 6.13 21.37
N ILE A 196 -15.28 6.68 20.16
CA ILE A 196 -14.10 6.50 19.29
C ILE A 196 -12.95 7.37 19.78
N THR A 197 -11.94 6.71 20.32
CA THR A 197 -10.64 7.30 20.62
C THR A 197 -9.68 7.15 19.44
N PRO A 198 -8.61 7.97 19.36
CA PRO A 198 -7.58 7.81 18.33
C PRO A 198 -6.96 6.41 18.26
N ALA A 199 -6.92 5.68 19.39
CA ALA A 199 -6.40 4.31 19.46
C ALA A 199 -7.33 3.31 18.76
N VAL A 200 -8.65 3.44 18.94
CA VAL A 200 -9.66 2.60 18.29
C VAL A 200 -9.66 2.84 16.78
N LEU A 201 -9.55 4.11 16.36
CA LEU A 201 -9.44 4.45 14.93
C LEU A 201 -8.18 3.84 14.30
N LYS A 202 -7.05 3.88 15.02
CA LYS A 202 -5.79 3.28 14.56
C LYS A 202 -5.93 1.78 14.33
N ALA A 203 -6.47 1.05 15.30
CA ALA A 203 -6.68 -0.40 15.19
C ALA A 203 -7.63 -0.77 14.04
N ALA A 204 -8.68 0.04 13.82
CA ALA A 204 -9.63 -0.17 12.73
C ALA A 204 -9.00 0.05 11.34
N LEU A 205 -8.10 1.01 11.20
CA LEU A 205 -7.42 1.31 9.93
C LEU A 205 -6.43 0.20 9.54
N ASP A 206 -5.81 -0.46 10.51
CA ASP A 206 -4.95 -1.63 10.30
C ASP A 206 -5.75 -2.85 9.78
N GLU A 207 -7.04 -2.95 10.12
CA GLU A 207 -7.89 -4.10 9.76
C GLU A 207 -8.67 -3.92 8.44
N VAL A 208 -9.17 -2.71 8.15
CA VAL A 208 -9.96 -2.44 6.92
C VAL A 208 -9.09 -2.20 5.70
N GLY A 209 -7.90 -1.63 5.91
CA GLY A 209 -7.18 -0.95 4.86
C GLY A 209 -7.87 0.36 4.42
N VAL A 210 -7.08 1.36 4.10
CA VAL A 210 -7.52 2.60 3.47
C VAL A 210 -7.37 2.37 1.97
N SER A 211 -8.45 2.01 1.28
CA SER A 211 -8.43 1.88 -0.18
C SER A 211 -8.35 3.27 -0.83
N GLU A 212 -7.52 3.37 -1.87
CA GLU A 212 -7.49 4.52 -2.77
C GLU A 212 -8.51 4.27 -3.89
N ASP A 213 -9.79 4.48 -3.59
CA ASP A 213 -10.85 4.55 -4.61
C ASP A 213 -11.21 6.04 -4.87
#